data_AF-A0A4S4EMR7-F1
#
_entry.id   AF-A0A4S4EMR7-F1
#
_cell.length_a   1.000
_cell.length_b   1.000
_cell.length_c   1.000
_cell.angle_alpha   90.00
_cell.angle_beta   90.00
_cell.angle_gamma   90.00
#
_symmetry.space_group_name_H-M   'P 1'
#
loop_
_entity.id
_entity.type
_entity.pdbx_description
1 polymer ?
#
loop_
_entity_poly.entity_id
_entity_poly.type
_entity_poly.pdbx_seq_one_letter_code
_entity_poly.pdbx_strand_id
1 'polypeptide(L)'
;MMQNVHTAIVNAGLENQIKVSTVIHSRFLGKNFPPSQGSFRPEIPLSFIDPIIIFLLNNGSPLLVNLYPYFSYAGNPNSIRLDYALFTSPSVVMTDGLLQYQNLFDVMLDAFYSAIEKAGNGSLEIVVSKTGWPLAGRTGASVDNARTYNNNLIQHVKEGTPKKAGKGYRDLHFCYF
;
A
#
# COMPACT_ATOMS: atom_id res chain seq x y z
N MET A 1 -17.72 9.95 -12.26
CA MET A 1 -18.16 8.57 -11.98
C MET A 1 -18.28 8.31 -10.47
N MET A 2 -17.23 8.50 -9.66
CA MET A 2 -17.30 8.28 -8.19
C MET A 2 -18.44 9.05 -7.51
N GLN A 3 -18.63 10.32 -7.88
CA GLN A 3 -19.73 11.16 -7.38
C GLN A 3 -21.10 10.53 -7.66
N ASN A 4 -21.39 10.13 -8.89
CA ASN A 4 -22.68 9.54 -9.26
C ASN A 4 -22.96 8.24 -8.50
N VAL A 5 -21.95 7.38 -8.34
CA VAL A 5 -22.09 6.13 -7.56
C VAL A 5 -22.37 6.44 -6.10
N HIS A 6 -21.66 7.41 -5.51
CA HIS A 6 -21.90 7.82 -4.14
C HIS A 6 -23.29 8.44 -3.95
N THR A 7 -23.74 9.28 -4.86
CA THR A 7 -25.11 9.83 -4.84
C THR A 7 -26.15 8.70 -4.86
N ALA A 8 -25.97 7.67 -5.70
CA ALA A 8 -26.89 6.54 -5.72
C ALA A 8 -26.91 5.75 -4.40
N ILE A 9 -25.75 5.57 -3.77
CA ILE A 9 -25.62 4.90 -2.45
C ILE A 9 -26.30 5.72 -1.35
N VAL A 10 -26.09 7.04 -1.33
CA VAL A 10 -26.74 7.95 -0.37
C VAL A 10 -28.25 7.94 -0.56
N ASN A 11 -28.74 7.98 -1.81
CA ASN A 11 -30.17 7.91 -2.10
C ASN A 11 -30.80 6.58 -1.67
N ALA A 12 -30.00 5.51 -1.56
CA ALA A 12 -30.42 4.22 -1.03
C ALA A 12 -30.29 4.10 0.51
N GLY A 13 -29.76 5.11 1.20
CA GLY A 13 -29.52 5.09 2.66
C GLY A 13 -28.40 4.15 3.09
N LEU A 14 -27.42 3.89 2.21
CA LEU A 14 -26.35 2.91 2.40
C LEU A 14 -24.96 3.55 2.62
N GLU A 15 -24.88 4.88 2.77
CA GLU A 15 -23.63 5.64 2.80
C GLU A 15 -22.71 5.33 4.00
N ASN A 16 -23.28 4.79 5.08
CA ASN A 16 -22.53 4.33 6.25
C ASN A 16 -22.06 2.86 6.13
N GLN A 17 -22.58 2.12 5.15
CA GLN A 17 -22.27 0.70 4.93
C GLN A 17 -21.39 0.47 3.70
N ILE A 18 -21.58 1.28 2.64
CA ILE A 18 -20.89 1.14 1.36
C ILE A 18 -20.10 2.42 1.08
N LYS A 19 -18.77 2.32 1.10
CA LYS A 19 -17.86 3.42 0.78
C LYS A 19 -17.41 3.36 -0.67
N VAL A 20 -17.42 4.51 -1.34
CA VAL A 20 -16.91 4.63 -2.72
C VAL A 20 -15.44 4.98 -2.66
N SER A 21 -14.61 4.14 -3.27
CA SER A 21 -13.18 4.37 -3.37
C SER A 21 -12.68 4.23 -4.80
N THR A 22 -11.38 4.43 -4.99
CA THR A 22 -10.64 4.11 -6.21
C THR A 22 -9.34 3.41 -5.85
N VAL A 23 -8.81 2.64 -6.81
CA VAL A 23 -7.58 1.88 -6.65
C VAL A 23 -6.44 2.56 -7.41
N ILE A 24 -5.32 2.80 -6.74
CA ILE A 24 -4.06 3.17 -7.38
C ILE A 24 -3.01 2.06 -7.22
N HIS A 25 -1.93 2.11 -7.98
CA HIS A 25 -0.86 1.12 -7.93
C HIS A 25 0.45 1.75 -7.45
N SER A 26 1.36 0.95 -6.86
CA SER A 26 2.74 1.35 -6.50
C SER A 26 3.52 2.10 -7.58
N ARG A 27 3.12 1.99 -8.86
CA ARG A 27 3.72 2.74 -9.98
C ARG A 27 3.39 4.24 -9.92
N PHE A 28 2.42 4.67 -9.12
CA PHE A 28 2.10 6.07 -8.91
C PHE A 28 3.17 6.80 -8.11
N LEU A 29 3.99 6.07 -7.34
CA LEU A 29 5.12 6.64 -6.63
C LEU A 29 6.28 6.93 -7.60
N GLY A 30 6.82 8.13 -7.48
CA GLY A 30 8.05 8.56 -8.14
C GLY A 30 9.23 8.25 -7.24
N LYS A 31 9.48 9.12 -6.26
CA LYS A 31 10.43 8.84 -5.19
C LYS A 31 9.75 8.00 -4.12
N ASN A 32 10.35 6.88 -3.75
CA ASN A 32 9.80 5.93 -2.77
C ASN A 32 10.85 5.37 -1.81
N PHE A 33 12.09 5.87 -1.89
CA PHE A 33 13.17 5.49 -0.99
C PHE A 33 14.02 6.73 -0.63
N PRO A 34 14.30 6.97 0.67
CA PRO A 34 13.65 6.32 1.81
C PRO A 34 12.14 6.66 1.90
N PRO A 35 11.31 5.90 2.67
CA PRO A 35 9.86 6.09 2.75
C PRO A 35 9.40 7.52 3.03
N SER A 36 10.06 8.24 3.94
CA SER A 36 9.80 9.66 4.28
C SER A 36 9.93 10.60 3.08
N GLN A 37 10.71 10.19 2.08
CA GLN A 37 10.89 10.93 0.84
C GLN A 37 9.88 10.53 -0.25
N GLY A 38 8.92 9.64 0.08
CA GLY A 38 7.77 9.26 -0.74
C GLY A 38 7.10 10.46 -1.42
N SER A 39 6.88 10.39 -2.73
CA SER A 39 6.13 11.37 -3.51
C SER A 39 5.46 10.72 -4.70
N PHE A 40 4.33 11.27 -5.14
CA PHE A 40 3.76 10.90 -6.44
C PHE A 40 4.72 11.27 -7.57
N ARG A 41 4.60 10.54 -8.68
CA ARG A 41 5.31 10.83 -9.92
C ARG A 41 4.97 12.22 -10.45
N PRO A 42 5.95 12.97 -10.99
CA PRO A 42 5.68 14.27 -11.59
C PRO A 42 4.76 14.17 -12.82
N GLU A 43 4.74 13.02 -13.49
CA GLU A 43 3.84 12.77 -14.62
C GLU A 43 2.37 12.61 -14.22
N ILE A 44 2.09 12.45 -12.92
CA ILE A 44 0.73 12.37 -12.40
C ILE A 44 0.35 13.76 -11.88
N PRO A 45 -0.50 14.50 -12.61
CA PRO A 45 -0.85 15.85 -12.20
C PRO A 45 -1.56 15.82 -10.84
N LEU A 46 -1.17 16.73 -9.94
CA LEU A 46 -1.90 16.92 -8.68
C LEU A 46 -3.37 17.28 -8.95
N SER A 47 -3.66 17.98 -10.05
CA SER A 47 -5.03 18.25 -10.51
C SER A 47 -5.87 17.00 -10.80
N PHE A 48 -5.24 15.84 -11.00
CA PHE A 48 -5.93 14.55 -11.13
C PHE A 48 -6.12 13.86 -9.79
N ILE A 49 -5.09 13.84 -8.93
CA ILE A 49 -5.13 13.13 -7.64
C ILE A 49 -5.91 13.91 -6.57
N ASP A 50 -5.73 15.22 -6.47
CA ASP A 50 -6.27 16.02 -5.38
C ASP A 50 -7.81 15.95 -5.31
N PRO A 51 -8.57 16.09 -6.43
CA PRO A 51 -10.03 15.96 -6.37
C PRO A 51 -10.50 14.58 -5.90
N ILE A 52 -9.74 13.53 -6.23
CA ILE A 52 -10.02 12.16 -5.77
C ILE A 52 -9.81 12.10 -4.26
N ILE A 53 -8.66 12.57 -3.75
CA ILE A 53 -8.36 12.51 -2.33
C ILE A 53 -9.38 13.34 -1.52
N ILE A 54 -9.72 14.54 -1.98
CA ILE A 54 -10.73 15.40 -1.34
C ILE A 54 -12.09 14.69 -1.30
N PHE A 55 -12.48 14.05 -2.41
CA PHE A 55 -13.71 13.26 -2.45
C PHE A 55 -13.69 12.12 -1.41
N LEU A 56 -12.58 11.39 -1.30
CA LEU A 56 -12.46 10.29 -0.34
C LEU A 56 -12.53 10.79 1.11
N LEU A 57 -11.81 11.87 1.43
CA LEU A 57 -11.82 12.49 2.76
C LEU A 57 -13.22 12.96 3.16
N ASN A 58 -13.91 13.69 2.28
CA ASN A 58 -15.25 14.23 2.56
C ASN A 58 -16.29 13.14 2.81
N ASN A 59 -16.07 11.94 2.27
CA ASN A 59 -17.00 10.82 2.39
C ASN A 59 -16.53 9.72 3.37
N GLY A 60 -15.44 9.98 4.11
CA GLY A 60 -14.84 9.03 5.05
C GLY A 60 -14.49 7.69 4.37
N SER A 61 -14.04 7.75 3.12
CA SER A 61 -13.69 6.58 2.31
C SER A 61 -12.16 6.44 2.27
N PRO A 62 -11.60 5.22 2.35
CA PRO A 62 -10.16 5.02 2.23
C PRO A 62 -9.72 5.15 0.78
N LEU A 63 -8.42 5.34 0.54
CA LEU A 63 -7.80 5.11 -0.77
C LEU A 63 -7.32 3.67 -0.85
N LEU A 64 -7.70 2.97 -1.93
CA LEU A 64 -7.24 1.61 -2.16
C LEU A 64 -5.89 1.60 -2.91
N VAL A 65 -4.95 0.77 -2.46
CA VAL A 65 -3.62 0.65 -3.07
C VAL A 65 -3.32 -0.80 -3.42
N ASN A 66 -2.84 -1.01 -4.64
CA ASN A 66 -2.20 -2.26 -5.07
C ASN A 66 -0.70 -2.19 -4.79
N LEU A 67 -0.21 -3.07 -3.93
CA LEU A 67 1.16 -3.05 -3.42
C LEU A 67 1.77 -4.45 -3.55
N TYR A 68 2.83 -4.56 -4.35
CA TYR A 68 3.47 -5.85 -4.65
C TYR A 68 4.98 -5.79 -4.41
N PRO A 69 5.47 -6.17 -3.22
CA PRO A 69 6.90 -6.26 -2.92
C PRO A 69 7.65 -7.18 -3.88
N TYR A 70 6.98 -8.22 -4.38
CA TYR A 70 7.51 -9.13 -5.39
C TYR A 70 8.07 -8.39 -6.62
N PHE A 71 7.35 -7.40 -7.17
CA PHE A 71 7.85 -6.71 -8.38
C PHE A 71 9.09 -5.86 -8.11
N SER A 72 9.19 -5.28 -6.90
CA SER A 72 10.39 -4.56 -6.48
C SER A 72 11.58 -5.52 -6.36
N TYR A 73 11.39 -6.66 -5.69
CA TYR A 73 12.39 -7.73 -5.58
C TYR A 73 12.81 -8.29 -6.94
N ALA A 74 11.86 -8.76 -7.76
CA ALA A 74 12.14 -9.41 -9.03
C ALA A 74 12.79 -8.45 -10.04
N GLY A 75 12.52 -7.14 -9.93
CA GLY A 75 13.18 -6.12 -10.74
C GLY A 75 14.60 -5.79 -10.29
N ASN A 76 14.94 -5.99 -9.00
CA ASN A 76 16.23 -5.64 -8.42
C ASN A 76 16.75 -6.71 -7.43
N PRO A 77 16.86 -7.99 -7.82
CA PRO A 77 17.13 -9.09 -6.89
C PRO A 77 18.51 -9.02 -6.24
N ASN A 78 19.45 -8.25 -6.82
CA ASN A 78 20.78 -8.03 -6.28
C ASN A 78 20.82 -6.93 -5.20
N SER A 79 19.83 -6.03 -5.17
CA SER A 79 19.77 -4.90 -4.23
C SER A 79 18.70 -5.09 -3.16
N ILE A 80 17.65 -5.85 -3.48
CA ILE A 80 16.56 -6.18 -2.56
C ILE A 80 16.70 -7.63 -2.16
N ARG A 81 17.01 -7.88 -0.89
CA ARG A 81 17.12 -9.23 -0.35
C ARG A 81 15.75 -9.90 -0.33
N LEU A 82 15.74 -11.21 -0.58
CA LEU A 82 14.51 -12.00 -0.61
C LEU A 82 13.84 -12.06 0.78
N ASP A 83 14.63 -12.23 1.84
CA ASP A 83 14.12 -12.29 3.22
C ASP A 83 13.41 -10.99 3.64
N TYR A 84 13.92 -9.85 3.19
CA TYR A 84 13.30 -8.55 3.38
C TYR A 84 11.95 -8.43 2.66
N ALA A 85 11.82 -9.01 1.47
CA ALA A 85 10.58 -9.00 0.70
C ALA A 85 9.54 -10.04 1.20
N LEU A 86 9.99 -11.08 1.90
CA LEU A 86 9.16 -12.18 2.42
C LEU A 86 8.79 -12.07 3.90
N PHE A 87 9.10 -10.94 4.56
CA PHE A 87 8.90 -10.74 6.00
C PHE A 87 9.69 -11.71 6.89
N THR A 88 10.83 -12.23 6.41
CA THR A 88 11.67 -13.19 7.16
C THR A 88 13.03 -12.62 7.55
N SER A 89 13.26 -11.31 7.36
CA SER A 89 14.50 -10.69 7.84
C SER A 89 14.61 -10.84 9.36
N PRO A 90 15.75 -11.29 9.90
CA PRO A 90 15.92 -11.48 11.35
C PRO A 90 16.10 -10.17 12.12
N SER A 91 16.35 -9.06 11.43
CA SER A 91 16.61 -7.76 12.02
C SER A 91 16.17 -6.62 11.10
N VAL A 92 16.21 -5.40 11.62
CA VAL A 92 16.02 -4.17 10.83
C VAL A 92 16.94 -4.16 9.62
N VAL A 93 16.37 -3.88 8.45
CA VAL A 93 17.09 -3.81 7.16
C VAL A 93 17.32 -2.35 6.75
N MET A 94 16.39 -1.46 7.12
CA MET A 94 16.44 -0.06 6.75
C MET A 94 15.96 0.83 7.90
N THR A 95 16.64 1.95 8.10
CA THR A 95 16.25 3.00 9.05
C THR A 95 16.05 4.32 8.31
N ASP A 96 14.93 4.98 8.57
CA ASP A 96 14.57 6.28 8.00
C ASP A 96 14.17 7.24 9.12
N GLY A 97 15.12 8.07 9.54
CA GLY A 97 15.00 8.87 10.76
C GLY A 97 14.86 7.96 11.99
N LEU A 98 13.72 8.04 12.67
CA LEU A 98 13.39 7.21 13.83
C LEU A 98 12.63 5.92 13.47
N LEU A 99 12.23 5.77 12.20
CA LEU A 99 11.45 4.63 11.74
C LEU A 99 12.36 3.49 11.28
N GLN A 100 12.13 2.30 11.81
CA GLN A 100 12.90 1.10 11.48
C GLN A 100 12.03 0.11 10.72
N TYR A 101 12.56 -0.43 9.64
CA TYR A 101 11.84 -1.33 8.73
C TYR A 101 12.54 -2.68 8.63
N GLN A 102 11.78 -3.73 8.93
CA GLN A 102 12.23 -5.12 8.85
C GLN A 102 11.70 -5.84 7.60
N ASN A 103 10.70 -5.27 6.92
CA ASN A 103 10.14 -5.82 5.70
C ASN A 103 9.92 -4.74 4.63
N LEU A 104 9.92 -5.16 3.36
CA LEU A 104 9.77 -4.27 2.21
C LEU A 104 8.35 -3.72 2.06
N PHE A 105 7.35 -4.48 2.51
CA PHE A 105 5.94 -4.07 2.44
C PHE A 105 5.72 -2.75 3.19
N ASP A 106 6.27 -2.64 4.39
CA ASP A 106 6.13 -1.46 5.22
C ASP A 106 6.82 -0.24 4.61
N VAL A 107 8.01 -0.43 4.05
CA VAL A 107 8.71 0.64 3.31
C VAL A 107 7.86 1.17 2.17
N MET A 108 7.25 0.27 1.41
CA MET A 108 6.41 0.66 0.28
C MET A 108 5.13 1.37 0.72
N LEU A 109 4.51 0.91 1.81
CA LEU A 109 3.26 1.48 2.31
C LEU A 109 3.48 2.84 2.99
N ASP A 110 4.56 3.00 3.75
CA ASP A 110 4.92 4.27 4.37
C ASP A 110 5.41 5.31 3.37
N ALA A 111 5.97 4.87 2.23
CA ALA A 111 6.21 5.75 1.09
C ALA A 111 4.91 6.32 0.50
N PHE A 112 3.84 5.53 0.44
CA PHE A 112 2.52 6.01 0.05
C PHE A 112 1.93 7.00 1.04
N TYR A 113 1.97 6.68 2.34
CA TYR A 113 1.52 7.62 3.36
C TYR A 113 2.28 8.95 3.27
N SER A 114 3.61 8.89 3.07
CA SER A 114 4.43 10.10 2.94
C SER A 114 4.12 10.88 1.66
N ALA A 115 3.79 10.22 0.54
CA ALA A 115 3.37 10.89 -0.69
C ALA A 115 2.04 11.63 -0.51
N ILE A 116 1.06 11.01 0.16
CA ILE A 116 -0.24 11.60 0.45
C ILE A 116 -0.10 12.77 1.43
N GLU A 117 0.72 12.61 2.48
CA GLU A 117 1.02 13.68 3.44
C GLU A 117 1.64 14.90 2.74
N LYS A 118 2.58 14.69 1.82
CA LYS A 118 3.17 15.79 1.02
C LYS A 118 2.18 16.46 0.07
N ALA A 119 1.18 15.73 -0.40
CA ALA A 119 0.07 16.29 -1.16
C ALA A 119 -0.93 17.05 -0.26
N GLY A 120 -0.66 17.20 1.04
CA GLY A 120 -1.49 17.95 1.98
C GLY A 120 -2.62 17.15 2.63
N ASN A 121 -2.66 15.82 2.44
CA ASN A 121 -3.82 14.99 2.76
C ASN A 121 -3.54 13.89 3.80
N GLY A 122 -2.70 14.17 4.81
CA GLY A 122 -2.17 13.17 5.74
C GLY A 122 -3.17 12.38 6.59
N SER A 123 -4.43 12.81 6.63
CA SER A 123 -5.52 12.14 7.35
C SER A 123 -6.18 11.02 6.52
N LEU A 124 -5.89 10.92 5.22
CA LEU A 124 -6.51 9.91 4.35
C LEU A 124 -6.03 8.51 4.75
N GLU A 125 -6.99 7.63 5.00
CA GLU A 125 -6.74 6.22 5.25
C GLU A 125 -6.34 5.51 3.95
N ILE A 126 -5.35 4.62 4.06
CA ILE A 126 -4.94 3.74 2.96
C ILE A 126 -5.34 2.32 3.33
N VAL A 127 -5.94 1.62 2.38
CA VAL A 127 -6.22 0.19 2.47
C VAL A 127 -5.50 -0.52 1.35
N VAL A 128 -4.75 -1.58 1.67
CA VAL A 128 -4.10 -2.40 0.65
C VAL A 128 -5.12 -3.34 0.04
N SER A 129 -5.53 -3.04 -1.19
CA SER A 129 -6.58 -3.78 -1.89
C SER A 129 -6.09 -5.00 -2.64
N LYS A 130 -4.79 -5.03 -3.02
CA LYS A 130 -4.17 -6.21 -3.61
C LYS A 130 -2.69 -6.26 -3.28
N THR A 131 -2.25 -7.47 -2.94
CA THR A 131 -0.87 -7.83 -2.76
C THR A 131 -0.74 -9.35 -2.88
N GLY A 132 0.47 -9.84 -3.11
CA GLY A 132 0.72 -11.27 -3.27
C GLY A 132 2.10 -11.56 -3.84
N TRP A 133 2.37 -12.85 -4.00
CA TRP A 133 3.62 -13.38 -4.52
C TRP A 133 3.33 -14.57 -5.45
N PRO A 134 3.91 -14.60 -6.66
CA PRO A 134 3.55 -15.60 -7.66
C PRO A 134 4.12 -16.99 -7.36
N LEU A 135 3.37 -18.01 -7.76
CA LEU A 135 3.72 -19.43 -7.57
C LEU A 135 4.84 -19.93 -8.49
N ALA A 136 5.01 -19.31 -9.66
CA ALA A 136 5.98 -19.73 -10.66
C ALA A 136 6.35 -18.59 -11.63
N GLY A 137 7.38 -18.82 -12.45
CA GLY A 137 7.77 -17.93 -13.53
C GLY A 137 9.16 -17.32 -13.33
N ARG A 138 9.21 -16.03 -12.99
CA ARG A 138 10.47 -15.26 -12.91
C ARG A 138 11.18 -15.46 -11.57
N THR A 139 12.34 -14.82 -11.43
CA THR A 139 13.20 -14.83 -10.25
C THR A 139 12.41 -14.69 -8.94
N GLY A 140 12.62 -15.65 -8.03
CA GLY A 140 11.98 -15.73 -6.71
C GLY A 140 10.51 -16.15 -6.70
N ALA A 141 9.87 -16.38 -7.84
CA ALA A 141 8.54 -16.97 -7.88
C ALA A 141 8.63 -18.48 -7.57
N SER A 142 7.96 -18.92 -6.51
CA SER A 142 7.85 -20.32 -6.13
C SER A 142 6.65 -20.51 -5.21
N VAL A 143 6.14 -21.74 -5.14
CA VAL A 143 5.06 -22.11 -4.21
C VAL A 143 5.46 -21.83 -2.75
N ASP A 144 6.71 -22.10 -2.38
CA ASP A 144 7.21 -21.91 -1.02
C ASP A 144 7.33 -20.43 -0.65
N ASN A 145 7.83 -19.60 -1.56
CA ASN A 145 7.93 -18.16 -1.34
C ASN A 145 6.54 -17.52 -1.29
N ALA A 146 5.62 -17.97 -2.14
CA ALA A 146 4.24 -17.49 -2.13
C ALA A 146 3.51 -17.84 -0.83
N ARG A 147 3.68 -19.07 -0.36
CA ARG A 147 3.16 -19.51 0.94
C ARG A 147 3.75 -18.67 2.08
N THR A 148 5.07 -18.48 2.07
CA THR A 148 5.78 -17.68 3.09
C THR A 148 5.26 -16.25 3.12
N TYR A 149 5.21 -15.59 1.95
CA TYR A 149 4.72 -14.22 1.85
C TYR A 149 3.29 -14.06 2.37
N ASN A 150 2.37 -14.90 1.90
CA ASN A 150 0.95 -14.79 2.26
C ASN A 150 0.73 -15.07 3.75
N ASN A 151 1.38 -16.11 4.30
CA ASN A 151 1.25 -16.45 5.72
C ASN A 151 1.80 -15.35 6.61
N ASN A 152 2.98 -14.81 6.29
CA ASN A 152 3.61 -13.78 7.11
C ASN A 152 2.85 -12.45 7.00
N LEU A 153 2.36 -12.09 5.82
CA LEU A 153 1.52 -10.92 5.63
C LEU A 153 0.26 -10.99 6.50
N ILE A 154 -0.44 -12.13 6.55
CA ILE A 154 -1.65 -12.29 7.39
C ILE A 154 -1.35 -12.05 8.88
N GLN A 155 -0.16 -12.41 9.35
CA GLN A 155 0.24 -12.12 10.73
C GLN A 155 0.61 -10.64 10.90
N HIS A 156 1.37 -10.09 9.95
CA HIS A 156 1.89 -8.73 9.97
C HIS A 156 0.81 -7.64 9.94
N VAL A 157 -0.25 -7.82 9.15
CA VAL A 157 -1.26 -6.76 8.91
C VAL A 157 -1.98 -6.26 10.18
N LYS A 158 -1.91 -7.02 11.27
CA LYS A 158 -2.49 -6.66 12.58
C LYS A 158 -1.68 -5.57 13.29
N GLU A 159 -0.40 -5.42 12.96
CA GLU A 159 0.55 -4.55 13.67
C GLU A 159 0.57 -3.11 13.11
N GLY A 160 0.21 -2.96 11.83
CA GLY A 160 0.34 -1.72 11.08
C GLY A 160 1.74 -1.56 10.49
N THR A 161 2.15 -0.33 10.20
CA THR A 161 3.52 0.02 9.76
C THR A 161 4.24 0.87 10.80
N PRO A 162 5.58 1.01 10.73
CA PRO A 162 6.33 1.93 11.59
C PRO A 162 5.75 3.35 11.63
N LYS A 163 5.31 3.92 10.50
CA LYS A 163 4.69 5.26 10.46
C LYS A 163 3.25 5.31 10.99
N LYS A 164 2.51 4.21 10.91
CA LYS A 164 1.10 4.11 11.35
C LYS A 164 0.90 2.93 12.31
N ALA A 165 1.68 2.92 13.39
CA ALA A 165 1.64 1.85 14.39
C ALA A 165 0.26 1.74 15.07
N GLY A 166 -0.17 0.51 15.37
CA GLY A 166 -1.40 0.23 16.14
C GLY A 166 -2.71 0.48 15.38
N LYS A 167 -2.64 0.93 14.12
CA LYS A 167 -3.77 0.91 13.18
C LYS A 167 -3.66 -0.33 12.31
N GLY A 168 -3.95 -1.50 12.90
CA GLY A 168 -4.07 -2.74 12.12
C GLY A 168 -4.99 -2.50 10.92
N TYR A 169 -4.57 -2.95 9.74
CA TYR A 169 -5.32 -2.71 8.50
C TYR A 169 -6.63 -3.49 8.59
N ARG A 170 -7.76 -2.79 8.74
CA ARG A 170 -9.05 -3.47 8.96
C ARG A 170 -9.49 -4.32 7.77
N ASP A 171 -9.04 -4.00 6.55
CA ASP A 171 -9.55 -4.66 5.34
C ASP A 171 -8.47 -4.90 4.27
N LEU A 172 -7.52 -5.83 4.50
CA LEU A 172 -6.66 -6.30 3.41
C LEU A 172 -7.41 -7.29 2.51
N HIS A 173 -7.58 -6.94 1.24
CA HIS A 173 -8.15 -7.86 0.24
C HIS A 173 -7.01 -8.61 -0.46
N PHE A 174 -6.99 -9.94 -0.32
CA PHE A 174 -6.01 -10.81 -0.97
C PHE A 174 -6.40 -11.10 -2.42
N CYS A 175 -5.42 -11.19 -3.31
CA CYS A 175 -5.59 -11.82 -4.61
C CYS A 175 -4.69 -13.07 -4.66
N TYR A 176 -5.31 -14.24 -4.81
CA TYR A 176 -4.58 -15.46 -5.16
C TYR A 176 -4.12 -15.34 -6.61
N PHE A 177 -2.81 -15.46 -6.84
CA PHE A 177 -2.20 -15.65 -8.16
C PHE A 177 -1.60 -17.05 -8.22
#